data_AF-A0A948YWM5-F1
#
_entry.id   AF-A0A948YWM5-F1
#
_cell.length_a   1.000
_cell.length_b   1.000
_cell.length_c   1.000
_cell.angle_alpha   90.00
_cell.angle_beta   90.00
_cell.angle_gamma   90.00
#
_symmetry.space_group_name_H-M   'P 1'
#
loop_
_entity.id
_entity.type
_entity.pdbx_description
1 polymer ?
#
loop_
_entity_poly.entity_id
_entity_poly.type
_entity_poly.pdbx_seq_one_letter_code
_entity_poly.pdbx_strand_id
1 'polypeptide(L)'
;KGLSAFAFLVIGGFLISLERGREGYREGLKGLWSIATTIILGALYFVMLKYLFNHQNFITGFVWSRLGLALAALAVLIYPAWRQEVFSSWRQASAGLDSLMVGVKIIAGFGSLFVSLAVARGSAALVNALHGSQYVFLFFMTIFLARRFPDILREKITGAIIAQKLAAIALICVGLALIAL
;
A
#
# COMPACT_ATOMS: atom_id res chain seq x y z
N LYS A 1 -19.75 -11.21 -12.38
CA LYS A 1 -19.67 -10.23 -11.27
C LYS A 1 -18.22 -9.95 -10.85
N GLY A 2 -17.43 -10.95 -10.46
CA GLY A 2 -16.04 -10.73 -10.02
C GLY A 2 -15.13 -10.07 -11.06
N LEU A 3 -15.21 -10.47 -12.34
CA LEU A 3 -14.34 -9.94 -13.40
C LEU A 3 -14.61 -8.45 -13.71
N SER A 4 -15.89 -8.06 -13.76
CA SER A 4 -16.29 -6.66 -13.97
C SER A 4 -15.88 -5.78 -12.80
N ALA A 5 -16.03 -6.28 -11.57
CA ALA A 5 -15.64 -5.58 -10.36
C ALA A 5 -14.12 -5.37 -10.27
N PHE A 6 -13.35 -6.40 -10.65
CA PHE A 6 -11.90 -6.31 -10.79
C PHE A 6 -11.48 -5.27 -11.82
N ALA A 7 -12.12 -5.24 -13.00
CA ALA A 7 -11.83 -4.23 -14.02
C ALA A 7 -12.02 -2.80 -13.50
N PHE A 8 -13.12 -2.53 -12.79
CA PHE A 8 -13.35 -1.22 -12.17
C PHE A 8 -12.31 -0.85 -11.12
N LEU A 9 -11.89 -1.80 -10.27
CA LEU A 9 -10.83 -1.57 -9.29
C LEU A 9 -9.48 -1.26 -9.95
N VAL A 10 -9.10 -2.02 -10.99
CA VAL A 10 -7.84 -1.82 -11.71
C VAL A 10 -7.84 -0.47 -12.44
N ILE A 11 -8.92 -0.15 -13.17
CA ILE A 11 -9.03 1.13 -13.88
C ILE A 11 -9.02 2.30 -12.90
N GLY A 12 -9.74 2.18 -11.77
CA GLY A 12 -9.78 3.21 -10.74
C GLY A 12 -8.42 3.43 -10.07
N GLY A 13 -7.72 2.34 -9.72
CA GLY A 13 -6.36 2.42 -9.18
C GLY A 13 -5.35 3.01 -10.17
N PHE A 14 -5.44 2.63 -11.45
CA PHE A 14 -4.60 3.23 -12.49
C PHE A 14 -4.89 4.73 -12.68
N LEU A 15 -6.18 5.11 -12.68
CA LEU A 15 -6.60 6.50 -12.82
C LEU A 15 -6.17 7.39 -11.65
N ILE A 16 -6.14 6.85 -10.42
CA ILE A 16 -5.66 7.60 -9.25
C ILE A 16 -4.14 7.72 -9.20
N SER A 17 -3.42 6.72 -9.72
CA SER A 17 -1.96 6.72 -9.80
C SER A 17 -1.41 7.57 -10.94
N LEU A 18 -2.24 7.95 -11.92
CA LEU A 18 -1.85 8.80 -13.03
C LEU A 18 -1.63 10.25 -12.55
N GLU A 19 -0.39 10.58 -12.25
CA GLU A 19 0.03 11.97 -12.11
C GLU A 19 -0.04 12.69 -13.47
N ARG A 20 -0.76 13.81 -13.50
CA ARG A 20 -0.93 14.62 -14.71
C ARG A 20 0.35 15.43 -14.98
N GLY A 21 1.29 14.83 -15.73
CA GLY A 21 2.54 15.47 -16.17
C GLY A 21 3.33 14.62 -17.19
N ARG A 22 4.03 15.27 -18.14
CA ARG A 22 4.81 14.61 -19.21
C ARG A 22 5.96 13.72 -18.69
N GLU A 23 6.49 14.02 -17.50
CA GLU A 23 7.59 13.26 -16.89
C GLU A 23 7.11 12.00 -16.17
N GLY A 24 5.98 12.06 -15.45
CA GLY A 24 5.43 10.90 -14.73
C GLY A 24 5.10 9.70 -15.62
N TYR A 25 4.66 9.95 -16.86
CA TYR A 25 4.35 8.88 -17.82
C TYR A 25 5.60 8.15 -18.32
N ARG A 26 6.72 8.86 -18.49
CA ARG A 26 8.01 8.28 -18.94
C ARG A 26 8.69 7.47 -17.84
N GLU A 27 8.59 7.91 -16.59
CA GLU A 27 9.16 7.17 -15.46
C GLU A 27 8.36 5.92 -15.12
N GLY A 28 7.02 5.98 -15.18
CA GLY A 28 6.17 4.80 -14.98
C GLY A 28 6.45 3.67 -15.99
N LEU A 29 6.74 4.02 -17.24
CA LEU A 29 7.09 3.03 -18.28
C LEU A 29 8.47 2.39 -18.06
N LYS A 30 9.44 3.13 -17.51
CA LYS A 30 10.77 2.58 -17.18
C LYS A 30 10.71 1.57 -16.02
N GLY A 31 9.70 1.69 -15.15
CA GLY A 31 9.46 0.80 -14.01
C GLY A 31 8.56 -0.40 -14.31
N LEU A 32 8.14 -0.65 -15.55
CA LEU A 32 7.18 -1.72 -15.85
C LEU A 32 7.63 -3.10 -15.35
N TRP A 33 8.92 -3.40 -15.43
CA TRP A 33 9.45 -4.69 -14.99
C TRP A 33 9.45 -4.82 -13.45
N SER A 34 9.75 -3.76 -12.72
CA SER A 34 9.67 -3.76 -11.25
C SER A 34 8.22 -3.80 -10.76
N ILE A 35 7.29 -3.15 -11.47
CA ILE A 35 5.86 -3.23 -11.21
C ILE A 35 5.36 -4.67 -11.39
N ALA A 36 5.68 -5.30 -12.53
CA ALA A 36 5.27 -6.66 -12.82
C ALA A 36 5.80 -7.65 -11.77
N THR A 37 7.07 -7.52 -11.39
CA THR A 37 7.70 -8.33 -10.35
C THR A 37 6.98 -8.16 -9.00
N THR A 38 6.67 -6.93 -8.63
CA THR A 38 5.95 -6.63 -7.38
C THR A 38 4.54 -7.23 -7.37
N ILE A 39 3.82 -7.16 -8.49
CA ILE A 39 2.47 -7.74 -8.63
C ILE A 39 2.53 -9.26 -8.44
N ILE A 40 3.47 -9.94 -9.10
CA ILE A 40 3.61 -11.40 -9.03
C ILE A 40 3.98 -11.85 -7.62
N LEU A 41 5.00 -11.22 -7.01
CA LEU A 41 5.44 -11.55 -5.66
C LEU A 41 4.37 -11.25 -4.61
N GLY A 42 3.67 -10.13 -4.74
CA GLY A 42 2.56 -9.77 -3.85
C GLY A 42 1.39 -10.75 -3.95
N ALA A 43 1.01 -11.14 -5.17
CA ALA A 43 -0.03 -12.15 -5.38
C ALA A 43 0.38 -13.49 -4.76
N LEU A 44 1.61 -13.94 -5.00
CA LEU A 44 2.15 -15.16 -4.40
C LEU A 44 2.12 -15.10 -2.86
N TYR A 45 2.54 -13.98 -2.28
CA TYR A 45 2.52 -13.75 -0.84
C TYR A 45 1.11 -13.91 -0.26
N PHE A 46 0.10 -13.24 -0.82
CA PHE A 46 -1.26 -13.31 -0.30
C PHE A 46 -1.90 -14.70 -0.45
N VAL A 47 -1.59 -15.41 -1.53
CA VAL A 47 -2.05 -16.80 -1.74
C VAL A 47 -1.41 -17.73 -0.71
N MET A 48 -0.09 -17.65 -0.52
CA MET A 48 0.61 -18.44 0.50
C MET A 48 0.13 -18.11 1.91
N LEU A 49 -0.09 -16.83 2.21
CA LEU A 49 -0.59 -16.39 3.51
C LEU A 49 -1.99 -16.95 3.79
N LYS A 50 -2.90 -16.94 2.80
CA LYS A 50 -4.22 -17.54 2.95
C LYS A 50 -4.14 -19.06 3.12
N TYR A 51 -3.28 -19.71 2.36
CA TYR A 51 -3.03 -21.15 2.50
C TYR A 51 -2.55 -21.50 3.92
N LEU A 52 -1.61 -20.72 4.46
CA LEU A 52 -1.09 -20.91 5.81
C LEU A 52 -2.18 -20.76 6.87
N PHE A 53 -3.05 -19.75 6.76
CA PHE A 53 -4.16 -19.54 7.71
C PHE A 53 -5.27 -20.59 7.61
N ASN A 54 -5.41 -21.29 6.48
CA ASN A 54 -6.38 -22.37 6.35
C ASN A 54 -5.88 -23.69 6.97
N HIS A 55 -4.57 -23.90 7.09
CA HIS A 55 -3.98 -25.15 7.58
C HIS A 55 -3.38 -25.05 8.99
N GLN A 56 -3.17 -23.83 9.50
CA GLN A 56 -2.55 -23.58 10.79
C GLN A 56 -3.40 -22.60 11.61
N ASN A 57 -3.26 -22.64 12.93
CA ASN A 57 -3.87 -21.62 13.78
C ASN A 57 -3.36 -20.22 13.40
N PHE A 58 -4.24 -19.22 13.45
CA PHE A 58 -3.95 -17.84 13.07
C PHE A 58 -2.67 -17.31 13.74
N ILE A 59 -2.51 -17.54 15.05
CA ILE A 59 -1.34 -17.04 15.80
C ILE A 59 -0.06 -17.65 15.24
N THR A 60 -0.04 -18.97 15.03
CA THR A 60 1.11 -19.69 14.48
C THR A 60 1.43 -19.21 13.06
N GLY A 61 0.41 -19.12 12.19
CA GLY A 61 0.59 -18.62 10.82
C GLY A 61 1.08 -17.17 10.79
N PHE A 62 0.57 -16.31 11.69
CA PHE A 62 0.95 -14.91 11.77
C PHE A 62 2.42 -14.79 12.22
N VAL A 63 2.82 -15.50 13.28
CA VAL A 63 4.21 -15.50 13.76
C VAL A 63 5.16 -15.97 12.66
N TRP A 64 4.84 -17.05 11.94
CA TRP A 64 5.66 -17.53 10.81
C TRP A 64 5.79 -16.49 9.70
N SER A 65 4.69 -15.79 9.35
CA SER A 65 4.75 -14.73 8.35
C SER A 65 5.67 -13.56 8.77
N ARG A 66 5.69 -13.21 10.06
CA ARG A 66 6.54 -12.14 10.60
C ARG A 66 7.99 -12.57 10.76
N LEU A 67 8.24 -13.81 11.13
CA LEU A 67 9.59 -14.37 11.13
C LEU A 67 10.17 -14.39 9.71
N GLY A 68 9.39 -14.78 8.70
CA GLY A 68 9.82 -14.71 7.31
C GLY A 68 10.20 -13.29 6.88
N LEU A 69 9.39 -12.29 7.27
CA LEU A 69 9.71 -10.87 7.01
C LEU A 69 10.99 -10.43 7.73
N ALA A 70 11.16 -10.82 9.00
CA ALA A 70 12.36 -10.49 9.77
C ALA A 70 13.61 -11.12 9.16
N LEU A 71 13.54 -12.37 8.72
CA LEU A 71 14.64 -13.07 8.04
C LEU A 71 14.96 -12.41 6.69
N ALA A 72 13.94 -12.04 5.90
CA ALA A 72 14.15 -11.31 4.65
C ALA A 72 14.83 -9.95 4.89
N ALA A 73 14.41 -9.22 5.93
CA ALA A 73 15.06 -7.97 6.31
C ALA A 73 16.52 -8.18 6.74
N LEU A 74 16.82 -9.21 7.52
CA LEU A 74 18.20 -9.56 7.88
C LEU A 74 19.04 -9.96 6.65
N ALA A 75 18.44 -10.67 5.70
CA ALA A 75 19.13 -11.03 4.46
C ALA A 75 19.51 -9.79 3.63
N VAL A 76 18.67 -8.76 3.60
CA VAL A 76 18.99 -7.46 2.97
C VAL A 76 20.22 -6.82 3.61
N LEU A 77 20.43 -6.97 4.92
CA LEU A 77 21.61 -6.43 5.61
C LEU A 77 22.92 -7.16 5.29
N ILE A 78 22.88 -8.33 4.64
CA ILE A 78 24.08 -9.06 4.21
C ILE A 78 24.82 -8.27 3.12
N TYR A 79 24.09 -7.57 2.25
CA TYR A 79 24.71 -6.81 1.17
C TYR A 79 25.30 -5.49 1.69
N PRO A 80 26.61 -5.24 1.53
CA PRO A 80 27.29 -4.13 2.19
C PRO A 80 26.80 -2.75 1.75
N ALA A 81 26.40 -2.58 0.48
CA ALA A 81 25.86 -1.31 -0.01
C ALA A 81 24.54 -0.96 0.68
N TRP A 82 23.61 -1.91 0.77
CA TRP A 82 22.31 -1.72 1.42
C TRP A 82 22.45 -1.51 2.92
N ARG A 83 23.38 -2.23 3.56
CA ARG A 83 23.70 -2.03 4.97
C ARG A 83 24.15 -0.58 5.23
N GLN A 84 25.08 -0.05 4.45
CA GLN A 84 25.57 1.31 4.64
C GLN A 84 24.46 2.35 4.50
N GLU A 85 23.57 2.17 3.54
CA GLU A 85 22.43 3.06 3.28
C GLU A 85 21.38 3.03 4.41
N VAL A 86 21.09 1.85 4.96
CA VAL A 86 20.18 1.70 6.11
C VAL A 86 20.75 2.38 7.35
N PHE A 87 22.04 2.17 7.66
CA PHE A 87 22.67 2.75 8.85
C PHE A 87 22.97 4.26 8.70
N SER A 88 23.21 4.76 7.48
CA SER A 88 23.38 6.19 7.25
C SER A 88 22.05 6.95 7.39
N SER A 89 20.94 6.36 6.92
CA SER A 89 19.59 6.90 7.08
C SER A 89 19.17 7.02 8.53
N TRP A 90 19.60 6.08 9.39
CA TRP A 90 19.35 6.14 10.83
C TRP A 90 20.00 7.36 11.49
N ARG A 91 21.18 7.78 11.02
CA ARG A 91 21.88 8.97 11.54
C ARG A 91 21.27 10.28 11.03
N GLN A 92 20.56 10.26 9.90
CA GLN A 92 19.86 11.41 9.33
C GLN A 92 18.44 11.60 9.89
N ALA A 93 17.88 10.61 10.60
CA ALA A 93 16.66 10.80 11.35
C ALA A 93 16.89 11.90 12.41
N SER A 94 16.34 13.08 12.17
CA SER A 94 16.57 14.26 12.99
C SER A 94 16.07 14.04 14.41
N ALA A 95 16.94 14.30 15.40
CA ALA A 95 16.60 14.26 16.81
C ALA A 95 15.32 15.06 17.09
N GLY A 96 14.23 14.37 17.43
CA GLY A 96 12.91 14.95 17.68
C GLY A 96 11.75 14.30 16.91
N LEU A 97 12.01 13.62 15.79
CA LEU A 97 10.98 12.88 15.03
C LEU A 97 10.88 11.40 15.40
N ASP A 98 11.81 10.89 16.22
CA ASP A 98 11.88 9.48 16.60
C ASP A 98 10.61 8.97 17.29
N SER A 99 10.03 9.77 18.20
CA SER A 99 8.80 9.41 18.92
C SER A 99 7.60 9.31 17.97
N LEU A 100 7.52 10.20 16.98
CA LEU A 100 6.49 10.18 15.96
C LEU A 100 6.65 8.96 15.03
N MET A 101 7.89 8.64 14.63
CA MET A 101 8.17 7.45 13.81
C MET A 101 7.83 6.15 14.54
N VAL A 102 8.10 6.05 15.84
CA VAL A 102 7.69 4.90 16.67
C VAL A 102 6.16 4.82 16.72
N GLY A 103 5.46 5.93 16.95
CA GLY A 103 4.00 5.98 16.93
C GLY A 103 3.41 5.48 15.61
N VAL A 104 3.93 5.95 14.47
CA VAL A 104 3.52 5.51 13.14
C VAL A 104 3.76 4.01 12.94
N LYS A 105 4.90 3.48 13.39
CA LYS A 105 5.21 2.04 13.29
C LYS A 105 4.29 1.18 14.14
N ILE A 106 3.92 1.64 15.33
CA ILE A 106 2.95 0.94 16.19
C ILE A 106 1.59 0.87 15.50
N ILE A 107 1.10 2.01 14.97
CA ILE A 107 -0.16 2.07 14.23
C ILE A 107 -0.11 1.15 13.00
N ALA A 108 0.99 1.17 12.24
CA ALA A 108 1.18 0.29 11.10
C ALA A 108 1.20 -1.20 11.51
N GLY A 109 1.81 -1.52 12.65
CA GLY A 109 1.81 -2.86 13.24
C GLY A 109 0.39 -3.35 13.51
N PHE A 110 -0.42 -2.56 14.22
CA PHE A 110 -1.83 -2.87 14.47
C PHE A 110 -2.64 -2.97 13.18
N GLY A 111 -2.46 -2.04 12.25
CA GLY A 111 -3.12 -2.09 10.94
C GLY A 111 -2.81 -3.40 10.20
N SER A 112 -1.55 -3.82 10.21
CA SER A 112 -1.13 -5.07 9.58
C SER A 112 -1.70 -6.31 10.29
N LEU A 113 -1.89 -6.27 11.60
CA LEU A 113 -2.54 -7.34 12.37
C LEU A 113 -4.03 -7.46 11.99
N PHE A 114 -4.74 -6.34 11.87
CA PHE A 114 -6.13 -6.33 11.43
C PHE A 114 -6.29 -6.83 10.00
N VAL A 115 -5.39 -6.44 9.09
CA VAL A 115 -5.37 -6.99 7.72
C VAL A 115 -5.14 -8.49 7.74
N SER A 116 -4.18 -9.00 8.51
CA SER A 116 -3.96 -10.45 8.64
C SER A 116 -5.19 -11.17 9.17
N LEU A 117 -5.88 -10.62 10.17
CA LEU A 117 -7.14 -11.18 10.69
C LEU A 117 -8.25 -11.19 9.63
N ALA A 118 -8.35 -10.13 8.82
CA ALA A 118 -9.30 -10.04 7.72
C ALA A 118 -9.00 -11.08 6.63
N VAL A 119 -7.73 -11.32 6.30
CA VAL A 119 -7.34 -12.39 5.35
C VAL A 119 -7.65 -13.77 5.92
N ALA A 120 -7.42 -13.98 7.22
CA ALA A 120 -7.72 -15.25 7.86
C ALA A 120 -9.21 -15.59 7.79
N ARG A 121 -10.10 -14.63 8.13
CA ARG A 121 -11.56 -14.86 8.16
C ARG A 121 -12.26 -14.66 6.81
N GLY A 122 -11.77 -13.76 5.97
CA GLY A 122 -12.36 -13.40 4.67
C GLY A 122 -11.58 -13.97 3.48
N SER A 123 -11.93 -13.51 2.28
CA SER A 123 -11.18 -13.85 1.07
C SER A 123 -9.99 -12.91 0.88
N ALA A 124 -8.83 -13.46 0.53
CA ALA A 124 -7.64 -12.65 0.25
C ALA A 124 -7.88 -11.66 -0.90
N ALA A 125 -8.70 -12.04 -1.89
CA ALA A 125 -9.08 -11.17 -3.00
C ALA A 125 -9.90 -9.95 -2.56
N LEU A 126 -10.87 -10.12 -1.65
CA LEU A 126 -11.67 -8.99 -1.13
C LEU A 126 -10.83 -8.07 -0.25
N VAL A 127 -9.97 -8.62 0.61
CA VAL A 127 -9.09 -7.81 1.46
C VAL A 127 -8.09 -7.01 0.61
N ASN A 128 -7.53 -7.63 -0.43
CA ASN A 128 -6.63 -6.94 -1.36
C ASN A 128 -7.38 -5.88 -2.19
N ALA A 129 -8.63 -6.13 -2.59
CA ALA A 129 -9.46 -5.12 -3.24
C ALA A 129 -9.74 -3.92 -2.31
N LEU A 130 -9.97 -4.17 -1.02
CA LEU A 130 -10.18 -3.12 -0.01
C LEU A 130 -8.95 -2.23 0.17
N HIS A 131 -7.73 -2.72 -0.07
CA HIS A 131 -6.54 -1.86 -0.06
C HIS A 131 -6.64 -0.70 -1.07
N GLY A 132 -7.35 -0.88 -2.19
CA GLY A 132 -7.61 0.20 -3.14
C GLY A 132 -8.40 1.37 -2.54
N SER A 133 -9.19 1.14 -1.48
CA SER A 133 -9.90 2.21 -0.77
C SER A 133 -8.96 3.11 0.05
N GLN A 134 -7.73 2.67 0.35
CA GLN A 134 -6.74 3.48 1.06
C GLN A 134 -6.45 4.80 0.33
N TYR A 135 -6.51 4.80 -1.00
CA TYR A 135 -6.32 6.00 -1.80
C TYR A 135 -7.39 7.07 -1.56
N VAL A 136 -8.60 6.67 -1.15
CA VAL A 136 -9.68 7.58 -0.74
C VAL A 136 -9.25 8.32 0.52
N PHE A 137 -8.83 7.57 1.55
CA PHE A 137 -8.35 8.14 2.82
C PHE A 137 -7.14 9.03 2.60
N LEU A 138 -6.20 8.59 1.77
CA LEU A 138 -5.01 9.37 1.43
C LEU A 138 -5.41 10.69 0.76
N PHE A 139 -6.32 10.68 -0.21
CA PHE A 139 -6.79 11.89 -0.85
C PHE A 139 -7.42 12.89 0.14
N PHE A 140 -8.30 12.43 1.04
CA PHE A 140 -8.89 13.29 2.06
C PHE A 140 -7.84 13.82 3.05
N MET A 141 -6.92 12.97 3.53
CA MET A 141 -5.84 13.39 4.40
C MET A 141 -4.94 14.43 3.73
N THR A 142 -4.56 14.22 2.47
CA THR A 142 -3.68 15.17 1.77
C THR A 142 -4.38 16.52 1.57
N ILE A 143 -5.67 16.55 1.19
CA ILE A 143 -6.41 17.82 1.10
C ILE A 143 -6.49 18.53 2.46
N PHE A 144 -6.83 17.79 3.51
CA PHE A 144 -6.93 18.35 4.86
C PHE A 144 -5.60 18.93 5.33
N LEU A 145 -4.52 18.17 5.14
CA LEU A 145 -3.18 18.54 5.58
C LEU A 145 -2.58 19.66 4.72
N ALA A 146 -2.83 19.67 3.41
CA ALA A 146 -2.42 20.75 2.51
C ALA A 146 -3.11 22.08 2.85
N ARG A 147 -4.38 22.06 3.30
CA ARG A 147 -5.06 23.26 3.80
C ARG A 147 -4.49 23.74 5.14
N ARG A 148 -4.12 22.81 6.03
CA ARG A 148 -3.63 23.14 7.38
C ARG A 148 -2.15 23.52 7.42
N PHE A 149 -1.34 22.93 6.54
CA PHE A 149 0.11 23.08 6.42
C PHE A 149 0.55 23.23 4.95
N PRO A 150 0.19 24.36 4.30
CA PRO A 150 0.48 24.59 2.89
C PRO A 150 1.99 24.65 2.57
N ASP A 151 2.83 25.02 3.54
CA ASP A 151 4.28 25.11 3.37
C ASP A 151 4.96 23.73 3.27
N ILE A 152 4.34 22.67 3.80
CA ILE A 152 4.88 21.30 3.82
C ILE A 152 4.40 20.51 2.59
N LEU A 153 3.14 20.71 2.19
CA LEU A 153 2.51 19.99 1.09
C LEU A 153 2.20 20.94 -0.08
N ARG A 154 3.18 21.07 -0.99
CA ARG A 154 3.02 21.78 -2.27
C ARG A 154 2.25 20.94 -3.30
N GLU A 155 1.16 20.30 -2.90
CA GLU A 155 0.32 19.58 -3.86
C GLU A 155 -0.35 20.60 -4.79
N LYS A 156 -0.21 20.45 -6.10
CA LYS A 156 -0.92 21.29 -7.08
C LYS A 156 -2.40 20.91 -7.07
N ILE A 157 -3.17 21.53 -6.17
CA ILE A 157 -4.61 21.35 -6.06
C ILE A 157 -5.32 22.10 -7.20
N THR A 158 -5.14 21.66 -8.44
CA THR A 158 -5.92 22.15 -9.57
C THR A 158 -7.28 21.43 -9.58
N GLY A 159 -8.38 22.13 -9.85
CA GLY A 159 -9.73 21.53 -9.88
C GLY A 159 -9.84 20.30 -10.78
N ALA A 160 -9.09 20.26 -11.89
CA ALA A 160 -9.01 19.11 -12.79
C ALA A 160 -8.35 17.86 -12.16
N ILE A 161 -7.40 18.03 -11.23
CA ILE A 161 -6.72 16.94 -10.52
C ILE A 161 -7.65 16.39 -9.42
N ILE A 162 -8.34 17.27 -8.70
CA ILE A 162 -9.38 16.88 -7.73
C ILE A 162 -10.46 16.07 -8.43
N ALA A 163 -10.99 16.55 -9.56
CA ALA A 163 -12.04 15.87 -10.30
C ALA A 163 -11.61 14.47 -10.79
N GLN A 164 -10.36 14.33 -11.28
CA GLN A 164 -9.79 13.03 -11.66
C GLN A 164 -9.70 12.08 -10.45
N LYS A 165 -9.16 12.54 -9.32
CA LYS A 165 -9.03 11.73 -8.11
C LYS A 165 -10.41 11.31 -7.58
N LEU A 166 -11.40 12.21 -7.61
CA LEU A 166 -12.76 11.92 -7.18
C LEU A 166 -13.44 10.89 -8.11
N ALA A 167 -13.26 11.01 -9.42
CA ALA A 167 -13.77 10.03 -10.39
C ALA A 167 -13.12 8.65 -10.19
N ALA A 168 -11.81 8.61 -9.92
CA ALA A 168 -11.09 7.37 -9.63
C ALA A 168 -11.61 6.70 -8.34
N ILE A 169 -11.83 7.49 -7.28
CA ILE A 169 -12.41 7.04 -6.02
C ILE A 169 -13.80 6.45 -6.23
N ALA A 170 -14.67 7.15 -6.98
CA ALA A 170 -16.01 6.64 -7.30
C ALA A 170 -15.94 5.30 -8.04
N LEU A 171 -15.01 5.16 -8.98
CA LEU A 171 -14.78 3.91 -9.72
C LEU A 171 -14.35 2.75 -8.80
N ILE A 172 -13.44 3.03 -7.86
CA ILE A 172 -12.97 2.06 -6.85
C ILE A 172 -14.13 1.65 -5.93
N CYS A 173 -14.95 2.61 -5.47
CA CYS A 173 -16.13 2.34 -4.65
C CYS A 173 -17.15 1.46 -5.38
N VAL A 174 -17.42 1.72 -6.66
CA VAL A 174 -18.31 0.88 -7.48
C VAL A 174 -17.73 -0.52 -7.65
N GLY A 175 -16.43 -0.64 -7.93
CA GLY A 175 -15.74 -1.93 -7.99
C GLY A 175 -15.90 -2.72 -6.69
N LEU A 176 -15.66 -2.09 -5.54
CA LEU A 176 -15.82 -2.71 -4.22
C LEU A 176 -17.25 -3.16 -3.94
N ALA A 177 -18.24 -2.31 -4.22
CA ALA A 177 -19.65 -2.64 -4.03
C ALA A 177 -20.08 -3.85 -4.89
N LEU A 178 -19.55 -3.98 -6.11
CA LEU A 178 -19.82 -5.13 -6.99
C LEU A 178 -19.13 -6.43 -6.54
N ILE A 179 -18.03 -6.37 -5.77
CA ILE A 179 -17.42 -7.57 -5.17
C ILE A 179 -18.22 -8.01 -3.94
N ALA A 180 -18.77 -7.05 -3.18
CA ALA A 180 -19.51 -7.31 -1.96
C ALA A 180 -20.93 -7.89 -2.19
N LEU A 181 -21.45 -7.87 -3.42
CA LEU A 181 -22.86 -8.11 -3.79
C LEU A 181 -23.01 -9.19 -4.89
#